data_AF-A0A8T3T8D3-F1
#
_entry.id   AF-A0A8T3T8D3-F1
#
_cell.length_a   1.000
_cell.length_b   1.000
_cell.length_c   1.000
_cell.angle_alpha   90.00
_cell.angle_beta   90.00
_cell.angle_gamma   90.00
#
_symmetry.space_group_name_H-M   'P 1'
#
loop_
_entity.id
_entity.type
_entity.pdbx_description
1 polymer ?
#
loop_
_entity_poly.entity_id
_entity_poly.type
_entity_poly.pdbx_seq_one_letter_code
_entity_poly.pdbx_strand_id
1 'polypeptide(L)' 'MQDEPEEPGRLDNLYEPLPGDRGAHGAFDSRARPQSPYLWFAQHRFVDRGAAVALGIAAAIWRLLLPRR' A
#
# COMPACT_ATOMS: atom_id res chain seq x y z
N MET A 1 14.58 16.54 0.67
CA MET A 1 15.87 16.53 -0.05
C MET A 1 16.78 15.59 0.71
N GLN A 2 17.64 14.82 0.03
CA GLN A 2 18.67 14.05 0.72
C GLN A 2 19.83 15.02 0.97
N ASP A 3 20.37 15.03 2.19
CA ASP A 3 21.53 15.88 2.54
C ASP A 3 22.86 15.27 2.05
N GLU A 4 22.79 14.10 1.41
CA GLU A 4 23.94 13.39 0.84
C GLU A 4 24.44 14.13 -0.41
N PRO A 5 25.75 14.41 -0.52
CA PRO A 5 26.31 15.03 -1.73
C PRO A 5 26.10 14.14 -2.95
N GLU A 6 25.84 14.77 -4.11
CA GLU A 6 25.74 14.02 -5.37
C GLU A 6 27.07 13.34 -5.72
N GLU A 7 26.98 12.14 -6.28
CA GLU A 7 28.16 11.38 -6.67
C GLU A 7 28.95 12.15 -7.76
N PRO A 8 30.25 12.41 -7.55
CA PRO A 8 31.06 13.15 -8.53
C PRO A 8 31.09 12.40 -9.87
N GLY A 9 30.74 13.10 -10.96
CA GLY A 9 30.74 12.52 -12.30
C GLY A 9 29.52 11.67 -12.65
N ARG A 10 28.43 11.76 -11.87
CA ARG A 10 27.13 11.18 -12.26
C ARG A 10 26.73 11.72 -13.64
N LEU A 11 26.51 10.78 -14.58
CA LEU A 11 26.05 11.10 -15.93
C LEU A 11 24.70 11.83 -15.87
N ASP A 12 24.57 12.89 -16.67
CA ASP A 12 23.44 13.80 -16.80
C ASP A 12 22.61 13.54 -18.08
N ASN A 13 22.64 12.29 -18.54
CA ASN A 13 22.10 11.90 -19.85
C ASN A 13 20.57 12.02 -19.94
N LEU A 14 20.11 12.84 -20.88
CA LEU A 14 18.69 13.05 -21.22
C LEU A 14 18.21 12.22 -22.42
N TYR A 15 19.14 11.58 -23.15
CA TYR A 15 18.87 11.02 -24.49
C TYR A 15 19.23 9.55 -24.66
N GLU A 16 20.03 8.98 -23.77
CA GLU A 16 20.44 7.58 -23.82
C GLU A 16 20.21 6.94 -22.44
N PRO A 17 19.82 5.66 -22.38
CA PRO A 17 19.69 4.97 -21.11
C PRO A 17 21.06 4.82 -20.43
N LEU A 18 21.08 4.92 -19.10
CA LEU A 18 22.27 4.57 -18.31
C LEU A 18 22.58 3.06 -18.47
N PRO A 19 23.85 2.66 -18.44
CA PRO A 19 24.22 1.25 -18.50
C PRO A 19 23.73 0.48 -17.26
N GLY A 20 23.25 -0.76 -17.46
CA GLY A 20 22.82 -1.69 -16.42
C GLY A 20 21.30 -1.83 -16.24
N ASP A 21 20.87 -2.82 -15.46
CA ASP A 21 19.46 -2.98 -15.08
C ASP A 21 19.15 -2.12 -13.85
N ARG A 22 18.61 -0.93 -14.11
CA ARG A 22 18.08 -0.03 -13.10
C ARG A 22 16.59 -0.34 -12.92
N GLY A 23 16.29 -1.50 -12.34
CA GLY A 23 14.95 -1.85 -11.90
C GLY A 23 14.40 -0.83 -10.88
N ALA A 24 13.24 -1.10 -10.29
CA ALA A 24 12.58 -0.21 -9.33
C ALA A 24 13.27 -0.14 -7.94
N HIS A 25 14.60 -0.19 -7.92
CA HIS A 25 15.47 -0.28 -6.77
C HIS A 25 16.35 0.96 -6.66
N GLY A 26 16.49 1.52 -5.46
CA GLY A 26 17.29 2.72 -5.23
C GLY A 26 17.67 2.96 -3.77
N ALA A 27 18.12 4.17 -3.46
CA ALA A 27 18.61 4.55 -2.13
C ALA A 27 17.59 4.36 -0.98
N PHE A 28 16.31 4.17 -1.31
CA PHE A 28 15.23 3.97 -0.35
C PHE A 28 14.86 2.50 -0.15
N ASP A 29 15.48 1.56 -0.86
CA ASP A 29 15.14 0.14 -0.79
C ASP A 29 15.19 -0.44 0.61
N SER A 30 16.18 -0.02 1.41
CA SER A 30 16.34 -0.44 2.81
C SER A 30 15.16 -0.03 3.69
N ARG A 31 14.39 0.97 3.29
CA ARG A 31 13.20 1.48 3.98
C ARG A 31 11.90 1.13 3.26
N ALA A 32 11.99 0.65 2.01
CA ALA A 32 10.84 0.27 1.22
C ALA A 32 10.15 -0.94 1.85
N ARG A 33 8.81 -0.98 1.73
CA ARG A 33 8.00 -2.10 2.20
C ARG A 33 7.31 -2.73 1.00
N PRO A 34 7.38 -4.06 0.83
CA PRO A 34 6.76 -4.73 -0.32
C PRO A 34 5.23 -4.70 -0.27
N GLN A 35 4.65 -4.43 0.90
CA GLN A 35 3.22 -4.37 1.11
C GLN A 35 2.84 -3.32 2.15
N SER A 36 1.62 -2.79 2.03
CA SER A 36 1.03 -1.84 2.97
C SER A 36 -0.42 -2.26 3.24
N PRO A 37 -0.77 -2.67 4.47
CA PRO A 37 -2.15 -3.04 4.81
C PRO A 37 -3.13 -1.88 4.54
N TYR A 38 -2.74 -0.65 4.86
CA TYR A 38 -3.56 0.53 4.57
C TYR A 38 -3.82 0.70 3.08
N LEU A 39 -2.78 0.55 2.25
CA LEU A 39 -2.91 0.61 0.79
C LEU A 39 -3.82 -0.51 0.28
N TRP A 40 -3.67 -1.72 0.82
CA TRP A 40 -4.47 -2.89 0.45
C TRP A 40 -5.96 -2.68 0.76
N PHE A 41 -6.32 -2.09 1.90
CA PHE A 41 -7.71 -1.75 2.19
C PHE A 41 -8.21 -0.62 1.27
N ALA A 42 -7.40 0.41 1.03
CA ALA A 42 -7.77 1.52 0.15
C ALA A 42 -8.06 1.07 -1.29
N GLN A 43 -7.30 0.11 -1.82
CA GLN A 43 -7.55 -0.47 -3.15
C GLN A 43 -8.75 -1.45 -3.12
N HIS A 44 -8.99 -2.17 -2.02
CA HIS A 44 -10.10 -3.13 -1.86
C HIS A 44 -11.30 -2.53 -1.11
N ARG A 45 -11.73 -1.32 -1.47
CA ARG A 45 -12.85 -0.59 -0.82
C ARG A 45 -14.16 -1.38 -0.64
N PHE A 46 -14.37 -2.40 -1.45
CA PHE A 46 -15.57 -3.25 -1.38
C PHE A 46 -15.47 -4.31 -0.28
N VAL A 47 -14.26 -4.69 0.13
CA VAL A 47 -14.04 -5.59 1.28
C VAL A 47 -14.50 -4.90 2.56
N ASP A 48 -14.14 -3.63 2.76
CA ASP A 48 -14.58 -2.86 3.94
C ASP A 48 -16.10 -2.69 3.98
N ARG A 49 -16.70 -2.35 2.84
CA ARG A 49 -18.16 -2.22 2.70
C ARG A 49 -18.86 -3.56 2.91
N GLY A 50 -18.32 -4.64 2.35
CA GLY A 50 -18.84 -5.99 2.51
C GLY A 50 -18.76 -6.46 3.97
N ALA A 51 -17.66 -6.18 4.66
CA ALA A 51 -17.50 -6.46 6.07
C ALA A 51 -18.52 -5.70 6.92
N ALA A 52 -18.74 -4.41 6.65
CA ALA A 52 -19.74 -3.61 7.34
C ALA A 52 -21.17 -4.15 7.14
N VAL A 53 -21.54 -4.54 5.91
CA VAL A 53 -22.83 -5.15 5.62
C VAL A 53 -22.99 -6.50 6.33
N ALA A 54 -21.97 -7.36 6.27
CA ALA A 54 -22.00 -8.67 6.92
C ALA A 54 -22.17 -8.55 8.45
N LEU A 55 -21.45 -7.61 9.08
CA LEU A 55 -21.60 -7.31 10.51
C LEU A 55 -23.02 -6.79 10.83
N GLY A 56 -23.59 -5.94 9.98
CA GLY A 56 -24.97 -5.46 10.14
C GLY A 56 -25.99 -6.59 10.07
N ILE A 57 -25.84 -7.51 9.11
CA ILE A 57 -26.69 -8.69 8.98
C ILE A 57 -26.56 -9.60 10.20
N ALA A 58 -25.32 -9.88 10.64
CA ALA A 58 -25.07 -10.69 11.82
C ALA A 58 -25.71 -10.08 13.09
N ALA A 59 -25.58 -8.77 13.28
CA ALA A 59 -26.21 -8.06 14.38
C ALA A 59 -27.75 -8.09 14.32
N ALA A 60 -28.34 -7.97 13.12
CA ALA A 60 -29.78 -8.09 12.93
C ALA A 60 -30.29 -9.51 13.26
N ILE A 61 -29.61 -10.54 12.76
CA ILE A 61 -29.90 -11.94 13.08
C ILE A 61 -29.80 -12.17 14.58
N TRP A 62 -28.70 -11.74 15.20
CA TRP A 62 -28.51 -11.84 16.65
C TRP A 62 -29.65 -11.19 17.42
N ARG A 63 -30.06 -9.97 17.05
CA ARG A 63 -31.19 -9.26 17.68
C ARG A 63 -32.52 -9.99 17.51
N LEU A 64 -32.73 -10.68 16.38
CA LEU A 64 -33.95 -11.46 16.12
C LEU A 64 -33.97 -12.78 16.88
N LEU A 65 -32.79 -13.39 17.08
CA LEU A 65 -32.64 -14.67 17.78
C LEU A 65 -32.55 -14.52 19.31
N LEU A 66 -32.18 -13.34 19.83
CA LEU A 66 -32.17 -13.12 21.27
C LEU A 66 -33.60 -13.03 21.81
N PRO A 67 -33.99 -13.91 22.76
CA PRO A 67 -35.29 -13.81 23.39
C PRO A 67 -35.37 -12.49 24.17
N ARG A 68 -36.39 -11.69 23.86
CA ARG A 68 -36.75 -10.52 24.66
C ARG A 68 -37.26 -11.04 26.01
N ARG A 69 -36.44 -10.88 27.05
CA ARG A 69 -36.89 -11.05 28.43
C ARG A 69 -37.75 -9.86 28.85
#